data_AF-A0A6A8LVH4-F1
#
_entry.id   AF-A0A6A8LVH4-F1
#
_cell.length_a   1.000
_cell.length_b   1.000
_cell.length_c   1.000
_cell.angle_alpha   90.00
_cell.angle_beta   90.00
_cell.angle_gamma   90.00
#
_symmetry.space_group_name_H-M   'P 1'
#
loop_
_entity.id
_entity.type
_entity.pdbx_description
1 polymer ?
#
loop_
_entity_poly.entity_id
_entity_poly.type
_entity_poly.pdbx_seq_one_letter_code
_entity_poly.pdbx_strand_id
1 'polypeptide(L)'
;EKSSLDMDKVYLKSRYDKGEAAYLNAPMTKDEFYNFYNELIKAETAELHDFEDDKFFEGCMPIEEIASRGAQTMLYGPLKPVGLEDPRTGKEPFAVVQLRQDNAAGNLYNIVGFQTHLKWGEQKRVFS
;
A
#
# COMPACT_ATOMS: atom_id res chain seq x y z
N GLU A 1 6.25 -12.62 -4.77
CA GLU A 1 7.41 -13.20 -4.04
C GLU A 1 8.54 -12.18 -4.02
N LYS A 2 9.58 -12.32 -3.18
CA LYS A 2 10.71 -11.36 -3.17
C LYS A 2 11.40 -11.26 -4.54
N SER A 3 11.50 -12.38 -5.26
CA SER A 3 12.07 -12.47 -6.61
C SER A 3 11.32 -11.66 -7.67
N SER A 4 10.05 -11.31 -7.43
CA SER A 4 9.25 -10.50 -8.35
C SER A 4 9.26 -9.01 -7.99
N LEU A 5 9.99 -8.60 -6.96
CA LEU A 5 10.13 -7.19 -6.57
C LEU A 5 11.34 -6.56 -7.28
N ASP A 6 11.13 -5.39 -7.86
CA ASP A 6 12.21 -4.55 -8.36
C ASP A 6 12.92 -3.88 -7.16
N MET A 7 14.03 -4.48 -6.74
CA MET A 7 14.80 -4.05 -5.58
C MET A 7 15.48 -2.68 -5.78
N ASP A 8 15.63 -2.21 -7.03
CA ASP A 8 16.20 -0.89 -7.32
C ASP A 8 15.20 0.23 -7.09
N LYS A 9 13.90 -0.10 -7.09
CA LYS A 9 12.80 0.85 -6.87
C LYS A 9 12.38 0.99 -5.41
N VAL A 10 12.71 0.03 -4.56
CA VAL A 10 12.36 0.05 -3.13
C VAL A 10 13.57 0.32 -2.23
N TYR A 11 13.33 0.74 -0.99
CA TYR A 11 14.39 0.88 0.02
C TYR A 11 13.95 0.35 1.39
N LEU A 12 14.89 -0.27 2.12
CA LEU A 12 14.64 -0.83 3.45
C LEU A 12 14.78 0.27 4.50
N LYS A 13 13.70 0.60 5.21
CA LYS A 13 13.68 1.64 6.26
C LYS A 13 12.49 1.47 7.20
N SER A 14 12.68 1.80 8.47
CA SER A 14 11.61 1.95 9.47
C SER A 14 11.34 3.44 9.69
N ARG A 15 10.10 3.80 10.04
CA ARG A 15 9.72 5.20 10.27
C ARG A 15 10.58 5.83 11.37
N TYR A 16 11.03 7.06 11.13
CA TYR A 16 11.85 7.85 12.07
C TYR A 16 13.14 7.14 12.52
N ASP A 17 13.63 6.19 11.73
CA ASP A 17 14.81 5.37 12.04
C ASP A 17 14.75 4.69 13.42
N LYS A 18 13.54 4.36 13.87
CA LYS A 18 13.31 3.65 15.14
C LYS A 18 13.42 2.14 14.94
N GLY A 19 14.42 1.54 15.58
CA GLY A 19 14.64 0.08 15.59
C GLY A 19 15.31 -0.45 14.33
N GLU A 20 15.37 -1.78 14.21
CA GLU A 20 15.86 -2.43 12.99
C GLU A 20 14.93 -2.14 11.80
N ALA A 21 15.50 -1.92 10.62
CA ALA A 21 14.75 -1.61 9.41
C ALA A 21 13.95 -2.84 8.97
N ALA A 22 12.62 -2.78 9.11
CA ALA A 22 11.74 -3.95 8.99
C ALA A 22 10.85 -3.96 7.73
N TYR A 23 10.83 -2.86 6.98
CA TYR A 23 9.92 -2.67 5.85
C TYR A 23 10.67 -2.25 4.60
N LEU A 24 10.32 -2.88 3.48
CA LEU A 24 10.63 -2.34 2.16
C LEU A 24 9.61 -1.24 1.86
N ASN A 25 10.08 -0.13 1.34
CA ASN A 25 9.26 1.04 1.04
C ASN A 25 9.34 1.30 -0.47
N ALA A 26 8.20 1.26 -1.15
CA ALA A 26 8.05 1.62 -2.54
C ALA A 26 7.49 3.06 -2.60
N PRO A 27 8.35 4.07 -2.81
CA PRO A 27 7.89 5.46 -2.89
C PRO A 27 7.14 5.71 -4.19
N MET A 28 6.19 6.62 -4.13
CA MET A 28 5.49 7.16 -5.29
C MET A 28 5.72 8.65 -5.39
N THR A 29 5.90 9.11 -6.62
CA THR A 29 5.70 10.51 -7.01
C THR A 29 4.22 10.88 -6.91
N LYS A 30 3.93 12.18 -7.00
CA LYS A 30 2.55 12.67 -7.01
C LYS A 30 1.75 12.08 -8.17
N ASP A 31 2.34 12.03 -9.36
CA ASP A 31 1.65 11.55 -10.56
C ASP A 31 1.38 10.04 -10.51
N GLU A 32 2.35 9.25 -10.04
CA GLU A 32 2.16 7.81 -9.79
C GLU A 32 1.06 7.56 -8.77
N PHE A 33 1.02 8.33 -7.68
CA PHE A 33 -0.03 8.23 -6.68
C PHE A 33 -1.42 8.50 -7.26
N TYR A 34 -1.58 9.58 -8.03
CA TYR A 34 -2.89 9.89 -8.62
C TYR A 34 -3.30 8.89 -9.71
N ASN A 35 -2.34 8.36 -10.45
CA ASN A 35 -2.59 7.26 -11.38
C ASN A 35 -3.09 6.02 -10.63
N PHE A 36 -2.37 5.60 -9.59
CA PHE A 36 -2.77 4.49 -8.73
C PHE A 36 -4.16 4.68 -8.12
N TYR A 37 -4.42 5.86 -7.54
CA TYR A 37 -5.72 6.23 -6.99
C TYR A 37 -6.84 6.09 -8.03
N ASN A 38 -6.64 6.63 -9.24
CA ASN A 38 -7.64 6.59 -10.29
C ASN A 38 -7.94 5.16 -10.77
N GLU A 39 -6.92 4.29 -10.83
CA GLU A 39 -7.11 2.89 -11.21
C GLU A 39 -7.78 2.09 -10.11
N LEU A 40 -7.47 2.39 -8.85
CA LEU A 40 -8.06 1.78 -7.67
C LEU A 40 -9.56 2.07 -7.52
N ILE A 41 -9.98 3.33 -7.65
CA ILE A 41 -11.40 3.71 -7.49
C ILE A 41 -12.29 3.23 -8.65
N LYS A 42 -11.69 2.87 -9.79
CA LYS A 42 -12.40 2.30 -10.95
C LYS A 42 -12.43 0.78 -10.94
N ALA A 43 -11.71 0.16 -10.00
CA ALA A 43 -11.53 -1.26 -10.00
C ALA A 43 -12.78 -1.98 -9.49
N GLU A 44 -13.07 -3.15 -10.07
CA GLU A 44 -14.23 -3.95 -9.68
C GLU A 44 -13.98 -4.70 -8.37
N THR A 45 -14.93 -4.61 -7.45
CA THR A 45 -14.98 -5.39 -6.22
C THR A 45 -15.83 -6.65 -6.39
N ALA A 46 -15.58 -7.66 -5.55
CA ALA A 46 -16.49 -8.79 -5.41
C ALA A 46 -17.80 -8.32 -4.74
N GLU A 47 -18.91 -8.95 -5.09
CA GLU A 47 -20.19 -8.68 -4.43
C GLU A 47 -20.11 -9.11 -2.96
N LEU A 48 -20.37 -8.17 -2.05
CA LEU A 48 -20.57 -8.47 -0.63
C LEU A 48 -21.94 -9.13 -0.51
N HIS A 49 -22.03 -10.26 0.21
CA HIS A 49 -23.31 -10.92 0.42
C HIS A 49 -24.19 -10.09 1.38
N ASP A 50 -25.51 -10.10 1.21
CA ASP A 50 -26.51 -9.29 1.94
C ASP A 50 -26.46 -9.37 3.49
N PHE A 51 -25.69 -10.31 4.07
CA PHE A 51 -25.51 -10.48 5.52
C PHE A 51 -24.24 -9.83 6.07
N GLU A 52 -23.36 -9.31 5.21
CA GLU A 52 -22.17 -8.57 5.61
C GLU A 52 -22.58 -7.13 5.94
N ASP A 53 -22.92 -6.89 7.21
CA ASP A 53 -23.17 -5.55 7.75
C ASP A 53 -22.02 -4.61 7.34
N ASP A 54 -22.32 -3.47 6.68
CA ASP A 54 -21.38 -2.41 6.21
C ASP A 54 -20.55 -1.73 7.33
N LYS A 55 -20.52 -2.32 8.52
CA LYS A 55 -19.76 -1.83 9.68
C LYS A 55 -18.31 -2.26 9.56
N PHE A 56 -17.57 -1.56 8.71
CA PHE A 56 -16.12 -1.66 8.72
C PHE A 56 -15.57 -1.17 10.06
N PHE A 57 -14.74 -1.99 10.69
CA PHE A 57 -13.88 -1.49 11.74
C PHE A 57 -12.89 -0.53 11.08
N GLU A 58 -12.83 0.73 11.54
CA GLU A 58 -11.99 1.78 10.93
C GLU A 58 -10.50 1.38 10.80
N GLY A 59 -10.01 0.45 11.64
CA GLY A 59 -8.64 -0.07 11.56
C GLY A 59 -8.40 -1.18 10.51
N CYS A 60 -9.44 -1.71 9.87
CA CYS A 60 -9.37 -2.84 8.93
C CYS A 60 -10.07 -2.54 7.60
N MET A 61 -10.25 -1.26 7.26
CA MET A 61 -10.96 -0.84 6.06
C MET A 61 -10.24 -1.28 4.78
N PRO A 62 -10.97 -1.77 3.76
CA PRO A 62 -10.40 -2.03 2.44
C PRO A 62 -9.77 -0.78 1.82
N ILE A 63 -8.67 -0.94 1.08
CA ILE A 63 -7.91 0.18 0.49
C ILE A 63 -8.75 0.98 -0.50
N GLU A 64 -9.62 0.32 -1.26
CA GLU A 64 -10.57 0.96 -2.17
C GLU A 64 -11.64 1.77 -1.43
N GLU A 65 -12.06 1.36 -0.23
CA GLU A 65 -12.99 2.12 0.62
C GLU A 65 -12.30 3.32 1.28
N ILE A 66 -11.03 3.19 1.66
CA ILE A 66 -10.22 4.33 2.09
C ILE A 66 -10.08 5.34 0.94
N ALA A 67 -9.89 4.86 -0.29
CA ALA A 67 -9.78 5.70 -1.48
C ALA A 67 -11.12 6.38 -1.84
N SER A 68 -12.26 5.69 -1.71
CA SER A 68 -13.59 6.25 -1.99
C SER A 68 -13.92 7.46 -1.09
N ARG A 69 -13.39 7.46 0.14
CA ARG A 69 -13.45 8.59 1.09
C ARG A 69 -12.56 9.78 0.71
N GLY A 70 -11.75 9.65 -0.33
CA GLY A 70 -10.94 10.71 -0.93
C GLY A 70 -9.45 10.36 -0.99
N ALA A 71 -8.79 10.76 -2.07
CA ALA A 71 -7.38 10.46 -2.32
C ALA A 71 -6.46 10.83 -1.14
N GLN A 72 -6.65 12.00 -0.55
CA GLN A 72 -5.82 12.46 0.57
C GLN A 72 -5.95 11.57 1.81
N THR A 73 -7.09 10.91 2.02
CA THR A 73 -7.31 9.98 3.14
C THR A 73 -6.28 8.85 3.14
N MET A 74 -5.90 8.36 1.96
CA MET A 74 -4.87 7.33 1.81
C MET A 74 -3.50 7.80 2.33
N LEU A 75 -3.17 9.09 2.18
CA LEU A 75 -1.92 9.70 2.65
C LEU A 75 -1.86 9.88 4.17
N TYR A 76 -3.01 9.82 4.84
CA TYR A 76 -3.06 9.81 6.31
C TYR A 76 -3.13 8.39 6.87
N GLY A 77 -3.47 7.40 6.05
CA GLY A 77 -3.55 5.98 6.40
C GLY A 77 -2.39 5.15 5.81
N PRO A 78 -2.69 4.14 4.98
CA PRO A 78 -1.72 3.13 4.56
C PRO A 78 -0.59 3.67 3.67
N LEU A 79 -0.80 4.80 2.99
CA LEU A 79 0.18 5.39 2.07
C LEU A 79 0.97 6.55 2.67
N LYS A 80 0.85 6.79 3.98
CA LYS A 80 1.49 7.89 4.67
C LYS A 80 3.01 7.86 4.50
N PRO A 81 3.67 8.92 3.99
CA PRO A 81 5.11 8.91 3.78
C PRO A 81 5.94 9.33 5.01
N VAL A 82 5.28 9.84 6.07
CA VAL A 82 5.96 10.50 7.19
C VAL A 82 7.07 9.66 7.83
N GLY A 83 8.28 10.23 7.86
CA GLY A 83 9.48 9.62 8.46
C GLY A 83 10.11 8.51 7.60
N LEU A 84 9.82 8.51 6.30
CA LEU A 84 10.35 7.58 5.29
C LEU A 84 11.02 8.37 4.16
N GLU A 85 12.03 9.19 4.51
CA GLU A 85 12.85 9.87 3.51
C GLU A 85 13.54 8.84 2.61
N ASP A 86 13.43 9.03 1.30
CA ASP A 86 14.05 8.15 0.32
C ASP A 86 15.57 8.41 0.30
N PRO A 87 16.43 7.41 0.60
CA PRO A 87 17.88 7.59 0.65
C PRO A 87 18.49 8.01 -0.69
N ARG A 88 17.81 7.75 -1.82
CA ARG A 88 18.29 8.12 -3.17
C ARG A 88 18.11 9.61 -3.44
N THR A 89 17.10 10.24 -2.83
CA THR A 89 16.75 11.64 -3.09
C THR A 89 16.95 12.55 -1.87
N GLY A 90 17.05 11.97 -0.68
CA GLY A 90 17.10 12.68 0.61
C GLY A 90 15.78 13.37 0.98
N LYS A 91 14.68 13.06 0.28
CA LYS A 91 13.38 13.73 0.45
C LYS A 91 12.30 12.75 0.86
N GLU A 92 11.33 13.24 1.61
CA GLU A 92 10.10 12.50 1.87
C GLU A 92 9.31 12.36 0.55
N PRO A 93 8.94 11.13 0.14
CA PRO A 93 8.14 10.90 -1.06
C PRO A 93 6.70 11.39 -0.89
N PHE A 94 5.94 11.49 -1.98
CA PHE A 94 4.54 11.94 -1.90
C PHE A 94 3.66 10.90 -1.19
N ALA A 95 3.90 9.62 -1.46
CA ALA A 95 3.22 8.48 -0.86
C ALA A 95 4.18 7.29 -0.81
N VAL A 96 3.91 6.30 0.06
CA VAL A 96 4.72 5.08 0.17
C VAL A 96 3.84 3.86 0.33
N VAL A 97 4.08 2.83 -0.47
CA VAL A 97 3.60 1.46 -0.18
C VAL A 97 4.66 0.76 0.66
N GLN A 98 4.28 0.26 1.85
CA GLN A 98 5.19 -0.52 2.69
C GLN A 98 4.94 -2.01 2.47
N LEU A 99 6.02 -2.79 2.33
CA LEU A 99 6.00 -4.24 2.31
C LEU A 99 6.71 -4.80 3.53
N ARG A 100 6.06 -5.75 4.20
CA ARG A 100 6.61 -6.47 5.36
C ARG A 100 6.98 -7.89 4.96
N GLN A 101 8.13 -8.36 5.43
CA GLN A 101 8.49 -9.77 5.35
C GLN A 101 7.48 -10.60 6.14
N ASP A 102 6.90 -11.60 5.49
CA ASP A 102 5.81 -12.40 6.08
C ASP A 102 6.25 -13.78 6.56
N ASN A 103 7.40 -14.27 6.07
CA ASN A 103 7.94 -15.55 6.49
C ASN A 103 9.41 -15.49 6.90
N ALA A 104 9.87 -16.47 7.68
CA ALA A 104 11.24 -16.52 8.19
C ALA A 104 12.30 -16.63 7.08
N ALA A 105 11.96 -17.28 5.95
CA ALA A 105 12.83 -17.41 4.79
C ALA A 105 13.07 -16.07 4.06
N GLY A 106 12.24 -15.05 4.32
CA GLY A 106 12.40 -13.74 3.69
C GLY A 106 12.17 -13.73 2.19
N ASN A 107 11.36 -14.66 1.68
CA ASN A 107 11.01 -14.74 0.26
C ASN A 107 9.54 -14.38 -0.01
N LEU A 108 8.73 -14.19 1.04
CA LEU A 108 7.35 -13.71 0.95
C LEU A 108 7.21 -12.35 1.63
N TYR A 109 6.55 -11.43 0.94
CA TYR A 109 6.28 -10.07 1.41
C TYR A 109 4.81 -9.75 1.23
N ASN A 110 4.22 -9.11 2.23
CA ASN A 110 2.85 -8.62 2.22
C ASN A 110 2.82 -7.10 2.13
N ILE A 111 1.82 -6.57 1.42
CA ILE A 111 1.56 -5.14 1.34
C ILE A 111 0.83 -4.70 2.61
N VAL A 112 1.41 -3.75 3.34
CA VAL A 112 0.90 -3.32 4.64
C VAL A 112 -0.30 -2.39 4.45
N GLY A 113 -1.42 -2.71 5.09
CA GLY A 113 -2.63 -1.88 5.07
C GLY A 113 -3.42 -1.91 3.76
N PHE A 114 -3.26 -2.99 2.99
CA PHE A 114 -3.92 -3.22 1.70
C PHE A 114 -4.93 -4.38 1.77
N GLN A 115 -5.73 -4.40 2.84
CA GLN A 115 -6.96 -5.21 2.85
C GLN A 115 -7.82 -4.80 1.65
N THR A 116 -8.46 -5.75 0.97
CA THR A 116 -9.20 -5.45 -0.26
C THR A 116 -10.25 -6.51 -0.59
N HIS A 117 -11.33 -6.07 -1.23
CA HIS A 117 -12.38 -6.85 -1.87
C HIS A 117 -12.31 -6.78 -3.40
N LEU A 118 -11.27 -6.15 -3.97
CA LEU A 118 -11.05 -6.16 -5.41
C LEU A 118 -11.05 -7.59 -5.96
N LYS A 119 -11.67 -7.79 -7.12
CA LYS A 119 -11.58 -9.07 -7.85
C LYS A 119 -10.11 -9.38 -8.13
N TRP A 120 -9.74 -10.67 -8.20
CA TRP A 120 -8.32 -11.05 -8.40
C TRP A 120 -7.69 -10.47 -9.67
N GLY A 121 -8.47 -10.37 -10.76
CA GLY A 121 -8.02 -9.72 -11.99
C GLY A 121 -7.68 -8.23 -11.78
N GLU A 122 -8.48 -7.56 -10.95
CA GLU A 122 -8.32 -6.15 -10.60
C GLU A 122 -7.14 -5.94 -9.64
N GLN A 123 -6.95 -6.82 -8.66
CA GLN A 123 -5.75 -6.78 -7.81
C GLN A 123 -4.47 -6.87 -8.65
N LYS A 124 -4.43 -7.78 -9.63
CA LYS A 124 -3.29 -7.89 -10.55
C LYS A 124 -3.12 -6.64 -11.41
N ARG A 125 -4.23 -6.08 -11.93
CA ARG A 125 -4.21 -4.88 -12.78
C ARG A 125 -3.74 -3.62 -12.03
N VAL A 126 -4.12 -3.50 -10.76
CA VAL A 126 -3.91 -2.29 -9.96
C VAL A 126 -2.58 -2.35 -9.17
N PHE A 127 -2.13 -3.53 -8.72
CA PHE A 127 -0.96 -3.68 -7.85
C PHE A 127 0.33 -4.17 -8.52
N SER A 128 0.30 -4.61 -9.80
CA SER A 128 1.46 -5.19 -10.50
C SER A 128 1.98 -4.33 -11.64
#